data_AF-W4GL86-F1
#
_entry.id   AF-W4GL86-F1
#
_cell.length_a   1.000
_cell.length_b   1.000
_cell.length_c   1.000
_cell.angle_alpha   90.00
_cell.angle_beta   90.00
_cell.angle_gamma   90.00
#
_symmetry.space_group_name_H-M   'P 1'
#
loop_
_entity.id
_entity.type
_entity.pdbx_description
1 polymer ?
#
loop_
_entity_poly.entity_id
_entity_poly.type
_entity_poly.pdbx_seq_one_letter_code
_entity_poly.pdbx_strand_id
1 'polypeptide(L)'
;MVVPSVNTTHEGMALCPNVCQALMLDRPLSFLKNSSYFGDNEVWFSTIAALAATAQADVRNVAVEVFQYGTVESTSSNVTFLRHALFDESLPAQREVISLQGDRGTINLLTTNSPDVDSLVKPLEVPVNVASYIRYACLYMTSAIICVAFLSTLYLLANRGYVEGLNMLELNRVAGVVWVGHTLLFVRGLAAISLLSTQVLTLTPVGGEYSVIIVGTIAIGSFGRFETLIGVCVRSIFISYAYERLRHPHLGAQGQTSYFLSASAKYVFEPKHWTEDKYYIDPASAVINGILSIQVTNTFYVFDLKIWRLFVIDEPDSKRKRLHDEGAFHLLHAIPLTN
;
A
#
# COMPACT_ATOMS: atom_id res chain seq x y z
N MET A 1 47.61 2.28 49.82
CA MET A 1 47.61 2.57 48.37
C MET A 1 47.31 4.06 48.24
N VAL A 2 48.33 4.85 47.89
CA VAL A 2 48.22 6.31 47.78
C VAL A 2 47.34 6.59 46.56
N VAL A 3 46.16 7.14 46.78
CA VAL A 3 45.31 7.67 45.71
C VAL A 3 46.05 8.90 45.16
N PRO A 4 46.49 8.91 43.90
CA PRO A 4 47.13 10.09 43.33
C PRO A 4 46.10 11.23 43.30
N SER A 5 46.56 12.42 43.63
CA SER A 5 45.78 13.65 43.51
C SER A 5 45.14 13.75 42.13
N VAL A 6 43.81 13.81 42.09
CA VAL A 6 43.03 14.06 40.87
C VAL A 6 43.38 15.46 40.38
N ASN A 7 44.16 15.53 39.31
CA ASN A 7 44.40 16.78 38.62
C ASN A 7 43.12 17.16 37.87
N THR A 8 42.36 18.12 38.40
CA THR A 8 41.06 18.58 37.85
C THR A 8 41.21 19.46 36.61
N THR A 9 42.39 19.54 36.00
CA THR A 9 42.67 20.43 34.87
C THR A 9 42.40 19.81 33.50
N HIS A 10 41.98 18.54 33.44
CA HIS A 10 41.61 17.88 32.19
C HIS A 10 40.12 17.57 32.19
N GLU A 11 39.30 18.62 32.23
CA GLU A 11 38.05 18.57 31.47
C GLU A 11 38.47 18.33 30.02
N GLY A 12 38.36 17.08 29.58
CA GLY A 12 38.64 16.71 28.22
C GLY A 12 37.62 17.39 27.33
N MET A 13 37.93 18.61 26.87
CA MET A 13 37.36 19.15 25.65
C MET A 13 37.72 18.16 24.55
N ALA A 14 36.83 17.20 24.28
CA ALA A 14 36.87 16.49 23.02
C ALA A 14 36.72 17.58 21.95
N LEU A 15 37.82 17.88 21.27
CA LEU A 15 37.88 18.83 20.17
C LEU A 15 36.86 18.37 19.12
N CYS A 16 35.65 18.95 19.07
CA CYS A 16 34.78 18.76 17.93
C CYS A 16 35.44 19.47 16.75
N PRO A 17 35.90 18.76 15.69
CA PRO A 17 36.54 19.40 14.55
C PRO A 17 35.54 20.31 13.82
N ASN A 18 36.02 21.22 12.98
CA ASN A 18 35.19 22.16 12.19
C ASN A 18 34.01 21.50 11.42
N VAL A 19 34.14 20.19 11.10
CA VAL A 19 33.09 19.37 10.45
C VAL A 19 31.90 19.13 11.37
N CYS A 20 32.13 18.91 12.67
CA CYS A 20 31.11 18.70 13.70
C CYS A 20 30.27 19.98 13.89
N GLN A 21 30.94 21.14 13.98
CA GLN A 21 30.27 22.45 14.12
C GLN A 21 29.40 22.79 12.90
N ALA A 22 29.91 22.55 11.68
CA ALA A 22 29.16 22.82 10.46
C ALA A 22 27.91 21.91 10.31
N LEU A 23 28.01 20.63 10.65
CA LEU A 23 26.92 19.66 10.48
C LEU A 23 25.89 19.71 11.61
N MET A 24 26.33 19.88 12.86
CA MET A 24 25.45 19.76 14.03
C MET A 24 24.93 21.10 14.55
N LEU A 25 25.62 22.22 14.28
CA LEU A 25 25.19 23.54 14.73
C LEU A 25 24.77 24.42 13.55
N ASP A 26 25.63 24.64 12.55
CA ASP A 26 25.34 25.63 11.51
C ASP A 26 24.20 25.21 10.57
N ARG A 27 24.10 23.93 10.20
CA ARG A 27 23.01 23.44 9.32
C ARG A 27 21.63 23.47 9.99
N PRO A 28 21.44 22.95 11.21
CA PRO A 28 20.16 23.08 11.91
C PRO A 28 19.82 24.54 12.22
N LEU A 29 20.80 25.34 12.62
CA LEU A 29 20.60 26.76 12.92
C LEU A 29 20.20 27.57 11.68
N SER A 30 20.83 27.30 10.52
CA SER A 30 20.44 27.93 9.24
C SER A 30 19.07 27.48 8.76
N PHE A 31 18.69 26.20 8.96
CA PHE A 31 17.35 25.72 8.70
C PHE A 31 16.30 26.44 9.57
N LEU A 32 16.54 26.53 10.89
CA LEU A 32 15.64 27.21 11.83
C LEU A 32 15.49 28.69 11.49
N LYS A 33 16.60 29.39 11.19
CA LYS A 33 16.60 30.82 10.81
C LYS A 33 15.85 31.10 9.50
N ASN A 34 15.80 30.14 8.58
CA ASN A 34 15.15 30.28 7.27
C ASN A 34 13.73 29.69 7.24
N SER A 35 13.26 29.06 8.32
CA SER A 35 11.89 28.56 8.40
C SER A 35 10.93 29.69 8.72
N SER A 36 9.89 29.88 7.91
CA SER A 36 8.82 30.87 8.13
C SER A 36 7.83 30.47 9.24
N TYR A 37 8.11 29.37 9.95
CA TYR A 37 7.20 28.74 10.90
C TYR A 37 7.25 29.40 12.29
N PHE A 38 8.38 30.04 12.62
CA PHE A 38 8.56 30.81 13.85
C PHE A 38 8.41 32.29 13.49
N GLY A 39 7.55 33.04 14.18
CA GLY A 39 7.37 34.48 13.97
C GLY A 39 8.63 35.29 14.34
N ASP A 40 8.59 36.63 14.25
CA ASP A 40 9.69 37.59 14.50
C ASP A 40 10.99 36.96 15.05
N ASN A 41 11.80 36.46 14.11
CA ASN A 41 12.88 35.51 14.35
C ASN A 41 13.82 35.95 15.49
N GLU A 42 14.17 37.25 15.58
CA GLU A 42 15.16 37.72 16.56
C GLU A 42 14.72 37.64 18.03
N VAL A 43 13.44 37.91 18.31
CA VAL A 43 12.91 37.86 19.69
C VAL A 43 12.78 36.41 20.16
N TRP A 44 12.38 35.52 19.25
CA TRP A 44 12.29 34.10 19.53
C TRP A 44 13.67 33.48 19.79
N PHE A 45 14.66 33.78 18.94
CA PHE A 45 16.03 33.24 19.10
C PHE A 45 16.71 33.73 20.39
N SER A 46 16.55 35.01 20.77
CA SER A 46 17.14 35.53 22.01
C SER A 46 16.52 34.92 23.27
N THR A 47 15.21 34.67 23.24
CA THR A 47 14.49 34.00 24.33
C THR A 47 14.94 32.55 24.46
N ILE A 48 14.94 31.78 23.36
CA ILE A 48 15.39 30.38 23.36
C ILE A 48 16.87 30.26 23.76
N ALA A 49 17.74 31.19 23.35
CA ALA A 49 19.14 31.18 23.77
C ALA A 49 19.31 31.34 25.29
N ALA A 50 18.55 32.24 25.92
CA ALA A 50 18.60 32.43 27.37
C ALA A 50 18.09 31.18 28.14
N LEU A 51 17.06 30.53 27.61
CA LEU A 51 16.50 29.31 28.18
C LEU A 51 17.39 28.08 27.96
N ALA A 52 18.04 27.98 26.80
CA ALA A 52 19.05 26.97 26.53
C ALA A 52 20.24 27.10 27.49
N ALA A 53 20.71 28.33 27.77
CA ALA A 53 21.79 28.55 28.74
C ALA A 53 21.39 28.11 30.16
N THR A 54 20.15 28.36 30.56
CA THR A 54 19.61 27.93 31.87
C THR A 54 19.47 26.41 31.94
N ALA A 55 18.89 25.79 30.91
CA ALA A 55 18.77 24.33 30.82
C ALA A 55 20.13 23.62 30.79
N GLN A 56 21.13 24.20 30.12
CA GLN A 56 22.49 23.69 30.11
C GLN A 56 23.14 23.76 31.51
N ALA A 57 22.88 24.82 32.26
CA ALA A 57 23.32 24.94 33.65
C ALA A 57 22.64 23.87 34.54
N ASP A 58 21.33 23.67 34.41
CA ASP A 58 20.60 22.66 35.18
C ASP A 58 21.08 21.24 34.85
N VAL A 59 21.27 20.93 33.57
CA VAL A 59 21.79 19.63 33.14
C VAL A 59 23.21 19.38 33.66
N ARG A 60 24.08 20.41 33.69
CA ARG A 60 25.40 20.35 34.34
C ARG A 60 25.27 20.12 35.84
N ASN A 61 24.29 20.72 36.51
CA ASN A 61 24.04 20.54 37.95
C ASN A 61 23.55 19.13 38.30
N VAL A 62 22.85 18.42 37.40
CA VAL A 62 22.48 17.00 37.61
C VAL A 62 23.72 16.09 37.59
N ALA A 63 24.85 16.55 37.03
CA ALA A 63 26.16 15.89 37.07
C ALA A 63 26.12 14.41 36.65
N VAL A 64 25.33 14.07 35.63
CA VAL A 64 25.30 12.71 35.07
C VAL A 64 26.58 12.49 34.27
N GLU A 65 27.53 11.77 34.85
CA GLU A 65 28.82 11.46 34.24
C GLU A 65 28.81 10.08 33.58
N VAL A 66 29.34 10.01 32.35
CA VAL A 66 29.66 8.77 31.65
C VAL A 66 31.16 8.54 31.77
N PHE A 67 31.52 7.32 32.18
CA PHE A 67 32.92 6.89 32.26
C PHE A 67 33.31 6.14 30.97
N GLN A 68 34.40 6.58 30.35
CA GLN A 68 34.99 5.89 29.21
C GLN A 68 36.43 5.50 29.53
N TYR A 69 36.78 4.26 29.19
CA TYR A 69 38.15 3.76 29.32
C TYR A 69 38.91 4.13 28.05
N GLY A 70 40.00 4.88 28.20
CA GLY A 70 40.89 5.27 27.10
C GLY A 70 42.31 4.81 27.35
N THR A 71 42.99 4.36 26.30
CA THR A 71 44.44 4.14 26.31
C THR A 71 45.08 5.19 25.40
N VAL A 72 45.98 5.99 25.95
CA VAL A 72 46.60 7.12 25.22
C VAL A 72 47.56 6.63 24.13
N GLU A 73 48.12 5.42 24.27
CA GLU A 73 49.00 4.77 23.29
C GLU A 73 48.88 3.24 23.36
N SER A 74 48.95 2.58 22.20
CA SER A 74 48.75 1.12 21.99
C SER A 74 49.71 0.22 22.79
N THR A 75 50.82 0.78 23.28
CA THR A 75 51.90 0.08 23.97
C THR A 75 51.89 0.26 25.49
N SER A 76 51.01 1.10 26.03
CA SER A 76 50.90 1.31 27.48
C SER A 76 49.75 0.49 28.07
N SER A 77 49.99 -0.23 29.17
CA SER A 77 48.95 -0.95 29.94
C SER A 77 48.15 -0.03 30.88
N ASN A 78 48.43 1.27 30.86
CA ASN A 78 47.77 2.23 31.72
C ASN A 78 46.43 2.65 31.11
N VAL A 79 45.35 2.25 31.77
CA VAL A 79 44.00 2.66 31.42
C VAL A 79 43.73 4.02 32.06
N THR A 80 43.50 5.03 31.25
CA THR A 80 43.08 6.36 31.71
C THR A 80 41.56 6.41 31.77
N PHE A 81 41.05 6.98 32.86
CA PHE A 81 39.62 7.21 33.06
C PHE A 81 39.25 8.56 32.48
N LEU A 82 38.46 8.57 31.42
CA LEU A 82 37.89 9.79 30.85
C LEU A 82 36.46 9.92 31.38
N ARG A 83 36.15 11.10 31.92
CA ARG A 83 34.82 11.45 32.42
C ARG A 83 34.22 12.48 31.48
N HIS A 84 32.99 12.22 31.03
CA HIS A 84 32.25 13.16 30.18
C HIS A 84 30.85 13.36 30.76
N ALA A 85 30.34 14.59 30.75
CA ALA A 85 28.94 14.83 31.09
C ALA A 85 28.04 14.26 29.97
N LEU A 86 26.93 13.62 30.33
CA LEU A 86 26.05 12.89 29.40
C LEU A 86 25.41 13.77 28.30
N PHE A 87 25.45 15.09 28.48
CA PHE A 87 24.94 16.11 27.54
C PHE A 87 26.01 17.15 27.16
N ASP A 88 27.29 16.78 27.21
CA ASP A 88 28.35 17.65 26.71
C ASP A 88 28.18 17.86 25.19
N GLU A 89 28.28 19.11 24.73
CA GLU A 89 28.19 19.50 23.31
C GLU A 89 29.31 18.86 22.47
N SER A 90 30.38 18.40 23.14
CA SER A 90 31.50 17.69 22.53
C SER A 90 31.18 16.23 22.17
N LEU A 91 30.08 15.67 22.68
CA LEU A 91 29.63 14.32 22.36
C LEU A 91 28.67 14.34 21.16
N PRO A 92 28.96 13.63 20.07
CA PRO A 92 28.02 13.49 18.95
C PRO A 92 26.77 12.75 19.43
N ALA A 93 25.67 13.48 19.61
CA ALA A 93 24.38 12.95 20.03
C ALA A 93 23.58 12.41 18.83
N GLN A 94 24.14 11.44 18.10
CA GLN A 94 23.42 10.62 17.12
C GLN A 94 22.86 9.37 17.82
N ARG A 95 21.96 9.58 18.78
CA ARG A 95 21.28 8.47 19.48
C ARG A 95 19.79 8.60 19.31
N GLU A 96 19.17 7.56 18.80
CA GLU A 96 17.73 7.47 18.68
C GLU A 96 17.18 6.89 19.99
N VAL A 97 16.06 7.45 20.44
CA VAL A 97 15.30 6.91 21.56
C VAL A 97 14.03 6.31 21.00
N ILE A 98 13.82 5.01 21.23
CA ILE A 98 12.63 4.30 20.79
C ILE A 98 11.90 3.80 22.03
N SER A 99 10.62 4.16 22.15
CA SER A 99 9.73 3.60 23.16
C SER A 99 8.84 2.54 22.50
N LEU A 100 9.03 1.28 22.87
CA LEU A 100 8.20 0.17 22.43
C LEU A 100 7.06 0.00 23.44
N GLN A 101 5.85 0.42 23.06
CA GLN A 101 4.64 0.20 23.84
C GLN A 101 3.92 -1.05 23.34
N GLY A 102 3.78 -2.05 24.21
CA GLY A 102 2.94 -3.21 23.99
C GLY A 102 1.81 -3.28 25.01
N ASP A 103 0.87 -4.21 24.82
CA ASP A 103 -0.34 -4.35 25.64
C ASP A 103 -0.06 -4.63 27.13
N ARG A 104 1.13 -5.13 27.46
CA ARG A 104 1.55 -5.50 28.83
C ARG A 104 2.74 -4.71 29.37
N GLY A 105 3.18 -3.66 28.68
CA GLY A 105 4.27 -2.83 29.18
C GLY A 105 4.94 -1.95 28.14
N THR A 106 5.75 -1.03 28.63
CA THR A 106 6.52 -0.08 27.83
C THR A 106 8.00 -0.32 28.07
N ILE A 107 8.75 -0.52 27.00
CA ILE A 107 10.21 -0.66 27.03
C ILE A 107 10.82 0.54 26.33
N ASN A 108 11.59 1.34 27.06
CA ASN A 108 12.33 2.47 26.50
C ASN A 108 13.75 2.03 26.18
N LEU A 109 14.13 2.12 24.91
CA LEU A 109 15.44 1.74 24.40
C LEU A 109 16.15 3.00 23.90
N LEU A 110 17.40 3.18 24.33
CA LEU A 110 18.33 4.17 23.78
C LEU A 110 19.29 3.42 22.87
N THR A 111 19.41 3.84 21.61
CA THR A 111 20.37 3.22 20.69
C THR A 111 21.80 3.53 21.13
N THR A 112 22.73 2.61 20.83
CA THR A 112 24.17 2.92 20.86
C THR A 112 24.45 4.03 19.85
N ASN A 113 25.46 4.87 20.12
CA ASN A 113 25.94 5.86 19.16
C ASN A 113 26.23 5.17 17.82
N SER A 114 25.37 5.42 16.84
CA SER A 114 25.49 4.91 15.48
C SER A 114 25.90 6.09 14.60
N PRO A 115 27.17 6.19 14.17
CA PRO A 115 27.51 7.12 13.11
C PRO A 115 26.67 6.78 11.88
N ASP A 116 26.32 7.77 11.05
CA ASP A 116 25.65 7.53 9.76
C ASP A 116 26.50 6.55 8.93
N VAL A 117 26.17 5.26 9.00
CA VAL A 117 26.83 4.24 8.20
C VAL A 117 26.19 4.33 6.82
N ASP A 118 26.93 4.88 5.86
CA ASP A 118 26.62 4.88 4.41
C ASP A 118 26.46 3.47 3.79
N SER A 119 26.30 2.43 4.61
CA SER A 119 25.96 1.10 4.13
C SER A 119 24.55 1.14 3.57
N LEU A 120 24.45 1.19 2.24
CA LEU A 120 23.20 0.92 1.54
C LEU A 120 22.63 -0.37 2.09
N VAL A 121 21.50 -0.23 2.79
CA VAL A 121 20.74 -1.34 3.34
C VAL A 121 20.62 -2.42 2.28
N LYS A 122 21.12 -3.63 2.59
CA LYS A 122 21.17 -4.73 1.64
C LYS A 122 19.74 -5.01 1.16
N PRO A 123 19.41 -4.81 -0.13
CA PRO A 123 18.01 -4.88 -0.61
C PRO A 123 17.34 -6.24 -0.40
N LEU A 124 18.13 -7.29 -0.14
CA LEU A 124 17.65 -8.65 0.13
C LEU A 124 17.23 -8.89 1.60
N GLU A 125 17.65 -8.07 2.56
CA GLU A 125 17.33 -8.25 4.00
C GLU A 125 16.10 -7.46 4.46
N VAL A 126 15.68 -6.44 3.69
CA VAL A 126 14.48 -5.66 4.03
C VAL A 126 13.25 -6.32 3.42
N PRO A 127 12.14 -6.50 4.17
CA PRO A 127 10.89 -7.10 3.67
C PRO A 127 10.17 -6.30 2.57
N VAL A 128 10.79 -5.25 2.00
CA VAL A 128 10.27 -4.50 0.84
C VAL A 128 10.00 -5.41 -0.36
N ASN A 129 10.67 -6.55 -0.47
CA ASN A 129 10.48 -7.49 -1.57
C ASN A 129 9.00 -7.95 -1.69
N VAL A 130 8.42 -8.41 -0.57
CA VAL A 130 7.03 -8.91 -0.55
C VAL A 130 6.04 -7.77 -0.82
N ALA A 131 6.25 -6.61 -0.19
CA ALA A 131 5.42 -5.43 -0.43
C ALA A 131 5.47 -4.97 -1.90
N SER A 132 6.64 -5.09 -2.54
CA SER A 132 6.83 -4.75 -3.95
C SER A 132 6.11 -5.73 -4.86
N TYR A 133 6.19 -7.04 -4.62
CA TYR A 133 5.42 -8.04 -5.37
C TYR A 133 3.91 -7.81 -5.24
N ILE A 134 3.42 -7.58 -4.03
CA ILE A 134 1.99 -7.29 -3.80
C ILE A 134 1.57 -6.02 -4.54
N ARG A 135 2.41 -4.97 -4.51
CA ARG A 135 2.16 -3.73 -5.26
C ARG A 135 2.12 -3.99 -6.76
N TYR A 136 3.09 -4.70 -7.33
CA TYR A 136 3.11 -5.04 -8.75
C TYR A 136 1.91 -5.89 -9.16
N ALA A 137 1.52 -6.86 -8.32
CA ALA A 137 0.30 -7.64 -8.52
C ALA A 137 -0.93 -6.71 -8.55
N CYS A 138 -1.10 -5.83 -7.56
CA CYS A 138 -2.21 -4.86 -7.52
C CYS A 138 -2.24 -3.90 -8.72
N LEU A 139 -1.07 -3.47 -9.21
CA LEU A 139 -0.96 -2.66 -10.43
C LEU A 139 -1.40 -3.45 -11.65
N TYR A 140 -0.89 -4.67 -11.84
CA TYR A 140 -1.27 -5.57 -12.93
C TYR A 140 -2.80 -5.79 -12.98
N MET A 141 -3.42 -6.09 -11.84
CA MET A 141 -4.87 -6.30 -11.77
C MET A 141 -5.66 -5.05 -12.17
N THR A 142 -5.23 -3.88 -11.68
CA THR A 142 -5.88 -2.61 -12.02
C THR A 142 -5.72 -2.31 -13.51
N SER A 143 -4.53 -2.50 -14.08
CA SER A 143 -4.30 -2.29 -15.52
C SER A 143 -5.12 -3.27 -16.37
N ALA A 144 -5.21 -4.54 -15.97
CA ALA A 144 -5.99 -5.54 -16.70
C ALA A 144 -7.49 -5.17 -16.71
N ILE A 145 -8.06 -4.78 -15.57
CA ILE A 145 -9.46 -4.34 -15.48
C ILE A 145 -9.70 -3.07 -16.31
N ILE A 146 -8.77 -2.10 -16.29
CA ILE A 146 -8.84 -0.91 -17.14
C ILE A 146 -8.80 -1.28 -18.63
N CYS A 147 -7.93 -2.21 -19.04
CA CYS A 147 -7.88 -2.69 -20.42
C CYS A 147 -9.20 -3.34 -20.84
N VAL A 148 -9.81 -4.17 -19.98
CA VAL A 148 -11.10 -4.79 -20.28
C VAL A 148 -12.22 -3.75 -20.36
N ALA A 149 -12.23 -2.77 -19.46
CA ALA A 149 -13.19 -1.65 -19.51
C ALA A 149 -13.05 -0.84 -20.79
N PHE A 150 -11.81 -0.57 -21.22
CA PHE A 150 -11.53 0.12 -22.47
C PHE A 150 -12.00 -0.69 -23.68
N LEU A 151 -11.65 -1.98 -23.77
CA LEU A 151 -12.09 -2.86 -24.85
C LEU A 151 -13.62 -2.95 -24.91
N SER A 152 -14.27 -3.19 -23.76
CA SER A 152 -15.74 -3.22 -23.66
C SER A 152 -16.38 -1.92 -24.15
N THR A 153 -15.79 -0.77 -23.82
CA THR A 153 -16.24 0.55 -24.29
C THR A 153 -16.04 0.72 -25.80
N LEU A 154 -14.94 0.22 -26.38
CA LEU A 154 -14.73 0.24 -27.82
C LEU A 154 -15.78 -0.59 -28.56
N TYR A 155 -16.11 -1.79 -28.07
CA TYR A 155 -17.18 -2.61 -28.64
C TYR A 155 -18.55 -1.96 -28.52
N LEU A 156 -18.83 -1.30 -27.39
CA LEU A 156 -20.05 -0.50 -27.20
C LEU A 156 -20.17 0.60 -28.26
N LEU A 157 -19.09 1.35 -28.50
CA LEU A 157 -19.05 2.44 -29.49
C LEU A 157 -19.17 1.91 -30.93
N ALA A 158 -18.47 0.82 -31.25
CA ALA A 158 -18.54 0.18 -32.57
C ALA A 158 -19.96 -0.30 -32.90
N ASN A 159 -20.69 -0.80 -31.91
CA ASN A 159 -22.06 -1.28 -32.04
C ASN A 159 -23.12 -0.18 -31.82
N ARG A 160 -22.74 1.10 -31.87
CA ARG A 160 -23.65 2.27 -31.75
C ARG A 160 -24.51 2.28 -30.46
N GLY A 161 -24.05 1.66 -29.39
CA GLY A 161 -24.75 1.64 -28.11
C GLY A 161 -25.87 0.59 -27.97
N TYR A 162 -26.04 -0.33 -28.92
CA TYR A 162 -26.99 -1.44 -28.80
C TYR A 162 -26.44 -2.55 -27.89
N VAL A 163 -26.36 -2.28 -26.59
CA VAL A 163 -25.77 -3.16 -25.56
C VAL A 163 -26.54 -3.05 -24.25
N GLU A 164 -26.60 -4.14 -23.48
CA GLU A 164 -27.11 -4.16 -22.12
C GLU A 164 -26.16 -3.42 -21.15
N GLY A 165 -26.45 -2.14 -20.90
CA GLY A 165 -25.64 -1.31 -20.01
C GLY A 165 -25.55 -1.83 -18.57
N LEU A 166 -26.54 -2.58 -18.10
CA LEU A 166 -26.52 -3.18 -16.76
C LEU A 166 -25.43 -4.24 -16.61
N ASN A 167 -25.17 -5.03 -17.66
CA ASN A 167 -24.08 -6.01 -17.66
C ASN A 167 -22.70 -5.33 -17.57
N MET A 168 -22.59 -4.07 -18.01
CA MET A 168 -21.35 -3.29 -17.92
C MET A 168 -21.02 -2.86 -16.49
N LEU A 169 -22.02 -2.75 -15.60
CA LEU A 169 -21.78 -2.43 -14.18
C LEU A 169 -21.13 -3.60 -13.43
N GLU A 170 -21.30 -4.82 -13.94
CA GLU A 170 -20.77 -6.05 -13.35
C GLU A 170 -19.34 -6.38 -13.83
N LEU A 171 -18.66 -5.41 -14.46
CA LEU A 171 -17.31 -5.56 -14.99
C LEU A 171 -16.32 -6.02 -13.92
N ASN A 172 -16.27 -5.37 -12.76
CA ASN A 172 -15.33 -5.73 -11.70
C ASN A 172 -15.55 -7.16 -11.18
N ARG A 173 -16.79 -7.64 -11.17
CA ARG A 173 -17.17 -8.96 -10.64
C ARG A 173 -16.87 -10.08 -11.63
N VAL A 174 -17.17 -9.88 -12.91
CA VAL A 174 -17.01 -10.91 -13.94
C VAL A 174 -15.64 -10.81 -14.62
N ALA A 175 -15.25 -9.63 -15.13
CA ALA A 175 -13.97 -9.47 -15.82
C ALA A 175 -12.78 -9.70 -14.89
N GLY A 176 -12.86 -9.25 -13.63
CA GLY A 176 -11.81 -9.50 -12.65
C GLY A 176 -11.52 -11.00 -12.51
N VAL A 177 -12.57 -11.81 -12.37
CA VAL A 177 -12.41 -13.26 -12.18
C VAL A 177 -11.89 -13.94 -13.45
N VAL A 178 -12.38 -13.53 -14.61
CA VAL A 178 -12.06 -14.16 -15.90
C VAL A 178 -10.69 -13.76 -16.45
N TRP A 179 -10.33 -12.47 -16.40
CA TRP A 179 -9.12 -11.94 -17.03
C TRP A 179 -7.90 -11.95 -16.13
N VAL A 180 -8.11 -11.78 -14.82
CA VAL A 180 -7.02 -11.70 -13.84
C VAL A 180 -6.84 -13.04 -13.12
N GLY A 181 -7.95 -13.68 -12.78
CA GLY A 181 -7.96 -14.95 -12.05
C GLY A 181 -8.21 -14.80 -10.54
N HIS A 182 -8.70 -15.88 -9.95
CA HIS A 182 -9.19 -15.91 -8.57
C HIS A 182 -8.10 -15.65 -7.53
N THR A 183 -6.91 -16.23 -7.72
CA THR A 183 -5.80 -16.14 -6.76
C THR A 183 -5.27 -14.72 -6.61
N LEU A 184 -5.09 -14.01 -7.73
CA LEU A 184 -4.59 -12.63 -7.70
C LEU A 184 -5.62 -11.68 -7.08
N LEU A 185 -6.90 -11.84 -7.40
CA LEU A 185 -7.97 -11.08 -6.74
C LEU A 185 -8.01 -11.30 -5.23
N PHE A 186 -7.77 -12.52 -4.76
CA PHE A 186 -7.65 -12.82 -3.34
C PHE A 186 -6.48 -12.08 -2.69
N VAL A 187 -5.30 -12.08 -3.34
CA VAL A 187 -4.13 -11.33 -2.89
C VAL A 187 -4.41 -9.82 -2.81
N ARG A 188 -5.15 -9.26 -3.78
CA ARG A 188 -5.60 -7.85 -3.74
C ARG A 188 -6.48 -7.57 -2.53
N GLY A 189 -7.45 -8.45 -2.26
CA GLY A 189 -8.33 -8.34 -1.11
C GLY A 189 -7.56 -8.37 0.21
N LEU A 190 -6.65 -9.33 0.36
CA LEU A 190 -5.79 -9.43 1.54
C LEU A 190 -4.89 -8.20 1.73
N ALA A 191 -4.29 -7.69 0.65
CA ALA A 191 -3.49 -6.48 0.69
C ALA A 191 -4.31 -5.27 1.13
N ALA A 192 -5.53 -5.12 0.63
CA ALA A 192 -6.45 -4.05 1.02
C ALA A 192 -6.84 -4.15 2.51
N ILE A 193 -7.18 -5.35 3.00
CA ILE A 193 -7.50 -5.58 4.42
C ILE A 193 -6.28 -5.26 5.30
N SER A 194 -5.08 -5.68 4.87
CA SER A 194 -3.84 -5.43 5.59
C SER A 194 -3.53 -3.92 5.70
N LEU A 195 -3.70 -3.19 4.60
CA LEU A 195 -3.54 -1.73 4.57
C LEU A 195 -4.60 -1.02 5.43
N LEU A 196 -5.86 -1.46 5.37
CA LEU A 196 -6.95 -0.88 6.17
C LEU A 196 -6.80 -1.16 7.66
N SER A 197 -6.14 -2.26 8.02
CA SER A 197 -5.83 -2.64 9.39
C SER A 197 -4.63 -1.88 9.99
N THR A 198 -3.85 -1.19 9.15
CA THR A 198 -2.67 -0.43 9.56
C THR A 198 -3.07 0.97 10.00
N GLN A 199 -2.53 1.47 11.12
CA GLN A 199 -2.80 2.84 11.57
C GLN A 199 -1.92 3.84 10.82
N VAL A 200 -2.49 5.00 10.48
CA VAL A 200 -1.75 6.11 9.86
C VAL A 200 -0.66 6.59 10.82
N LEU A 201 0.56 6.80 10.31
CA LEU A 201 1.64 7.44 11.05
C LEU A 201 1.20 8.84 11.47
N THR A 202 1.03 9.05 12.77
CA THR A 202 0.76 10.37 13.33
C THR A 202 2.06 10.93 13.89
N LEU A 203 2.52 12.04 13.32
CA LEU A 203 3.60 12.85 13.87
C LEU A 203 2.96 13.88 14.78
N THR A 204 3.18 13.76 16.08
CA THR A 204 2.72 14.76 17.05
C THR A 204 3.93 15.53 17.57
N PRO A 205 3.99 16.86 17.40
CA PRO A 205 4.98 17.66 18.09
C PRO A 205 4.64 17.63 19.58
N VAL A 206 5.55 17.09 20.40
CA VAL A 206 5.42 17.06 21.85
C VAL A 206 6.47 18.02 22.41
N GLY A 207 6.01 19.08 23.08
CA GLY A 207 6.91 20.13 23.53
C GLY A 207 6.20 21.31 24.18
N GLY A 208 6.75 21.80 25.29
CA GLY A 208 6.41 23.12 25.85
C GLY A 208 7.20 24.24 25.17
N GLU A 209 7.13 25.44 25.73
CA GLU A 209 7.72 26.68 25.19
C GLU A 209 9.24 26.61 24.87
N TYR A 210 9.96 25.59 25.36
CA TYR A 210 11.43 25.51 25.33
C TYR A 210 12.03 24.22 24.75
N SER A 211 11.22 23.27 24.25
CA SER A 211 11.74 22.08 23.55
C SER A 211 10.65 21.46 22.67
N VAL A 212 10.93 21.27 21.37
CA VAL A 212 10.02 20.62 20.42
C VAL A 212 10.61 19.26 20.03
N ILE A 213 10.00 18.18 20.48
CA ILE A 213 10.36 16.81 20.11
C ILE A 213 9.29 16.31 19.14
N ILE A 214 9.70 15.86 17.95
CA ILE A 214 8.78 15.22 17.01
C ILE A 214 8.68 13.75 17.41
N VAL A 215 7.57 13.37 18.04
CA VAL A 215 7.29 11.97 18.37
C VAL A 215 6.46 11.38 17.23
N GLY A 216 7.01 10.36 16.57
CA GLY A 216 6.29 9.56 15.58
C GLY A 216 5.85 8.24 16.19
N THR A 217 4.54 8.07 16.37
CA THR A 217 4.00 6.78 16.83
C THR A 217 3.66 5.92 15.63
N ILE A 218 4.46 4.88 15.39
CA ILE A 218 4.17 3.85 14.38
C ILE A 218 3.47 2.68 15.07
N ALA A 219 2.15 2.59 14.96
CA ALA A 219 1.42 1.39 15.34
C ALA A 219 1.40 0.42 14.16
N ILE A 220 2.26 -0.60 14.21
CA ILE A 220 2.34 -1.65 13.20
C ILE A 220 1.12 -2.56 13.35
N GLY A 221 0.08 -2.33 12.54
CA GLY A 221 -1.08 -3.22 12.29
C GLY A 221 -1.82 -3.76 13.53
N SER A 222 -3.09 -3.40 13.72
CA SER A 222 -3.88 -4.03 14.80
C SER A 222 -4.39 -5.42 14.37
N PHE A 223 -3.87 -6.50 14.96
CA PHE A 223 -4.32 -7.86 14.67
C PHE A 223 -5.82 -8.05 14.90
N GLY A 224 -6.38 -7.38 15.93
CA GLY A 224 -7.83 -7.38 16.18
C GLY A 224 -8.64 -6.69 15.08
N ARG A 225 -8.13 -5.59 14.48
CA ARG A 225 -8.78 -4.97 13.31
C ARG A 225 -8.71 -5.88 12.07
N PHE A 226 -7.59 -6.56 11.89
CA PHE A 226 -7.42 -7.51 10.79
C PHE A 226 -8.41 -8.68 10.88
N GLU A 227 -8.50 -9.33 12.05
CA GLU A 227 -9.45 -10.42 12.29
C GLU A 227 -10.91 -9.95 12.16
N THR A 228 -11.25 -8.78 12.72
CA THR A 228 -12.61 -8.25 12.61
C THR A 228 -12.99 -7.95 11.17
N LEU A 229 -12.09 -7.40 10.35
CA LEU A 229 -12.32 -7.17 8.92
C LEU A 229 -12.57 -8.48 8.15
N ILE A 230 -11.73 -9.51 8.38
CA ILE A 230 -11.95 -10.84 7.79
C ILE A 230 -13.31 -11.41 8.24
N GLY A 231 -13.60 -11.33 9.54
CA GLY A 231 -14.87 -11.78 10.10
C GLY A 231 -16.08 -11.07 9.51
N VAL A 232 -15.98 -9.75 9.25
CA VAL A 232 -17.04 -8.99 8.55
C VAL A 232 -17.24 -9.50 7.12
N CYS A 233 -16.16 -9.74 6.37
CA CYS A 233 -16.25 -10.28 5.01
C CYS A 233 -16.87 -11.69 4.98
N VAL A 234 -16.46 -12.58 5.88
CA VAL A 234 -17.02 -13.94 5.95
C VAL A 234 -18.50 -13.90 6.35
N ARG A 235 -18.85 -13.10 7.36
CA ARG A 235 -20.24 -12.95 7.81
C ARG A 235 -21.14 -12.38 6.72
N SER A 236 -20.68 -11.39 5.95
CA SER A 236 -21.49 -10.82 4.87
C SER A 236 -21.83 -11.86 3.79
N ILE A 237 -20.88 -12.73 3.43
CA ILE A 237 -21.12 -13.84 2.49
C ILE A 237 -22.22 -14.78 3.01
N PHE A 238 -22.13 -15.21 4.27
CA PHE A 238 -23.15 -16.09 4.87
C PHE A 238 -24.52 -15.41 4.95
N ILE A 239 -24.57 -14.13 5.32
CA ILE A 239 -25.83 -13.36 5.39
C ILE A 239 -26.44 -13.23 3.99
N SER A 240 -25.66 -12.87 2.98
CA SER A 240 -26.14 -12.77 1.59
C SER A 240 -26.65 -14.11 1.06
N TYR A 241 -25.92 -15.21 1.32
CA TYR A 241 -26.35 -16.55 0.95
C TYR A 241 -27.65 -16.96 1.64
N ALA A 242 -27.74 -16.75 2.96
CA ALA A 242 -28.94 -17.07 3.72
C ALA A 242 -30.14 -16.24 3.25
N TYR A 243 -29.93 -14.94 3.00
CA TYR A 243 -30.95 -14.05 2.46
C TYR A 243 -31.48 -14.53 1.10
N GLU A 244 -30.59 -14.88 0.18
CA GLU A 244 -30.97 -15.41 -1.14
C GLU A 244 -31.72 -16.74 -1.00
N ARG A 245 -31.23 -17.65 -0.16
CA ARG A 245 -31.83 -18.97 0.07
C ARG A 245 -33.22 -18.88 0.69
N LEU A 246 -33.44 -17.93 1.60
CA LEU A 246 -34.74 -17.66 2.23
C LEU A 246 -35.72 -16.99 1.27
N ARG A 247 -35.25 -16.04 0.45
CA ARG A 247 -36.09 -15.31 -0.50
C ARG A 247 -36.51 -16.18 -1.69
N HIS A 248 -35.65 -17.11 -2.12
CA HIS A 248 -35.89 -17.96 -3.27
C HIS A 248 -35.66 -19.46 -2.93
N PRO A 249 -36.58 -20.10 -2.20
CA PRO A 249 -36.42 -21.50 -1.74
C PRO A 249 -36.44 -22.53 -2.87
N HIS A 250 -37.06 -22.19 -4.00
CA HIS A 250 -37.33 -23.07 -5.14
C HIS A 250 -36.65 -22.60 -6.44
N LEU A 251 -35.40 -22.14 -6.36
CA LEU A 251 -34.59 -21.92 -7.56
C LEU A 251 -34.27 -23.27 -8.23
N GLY A 252 -34.96 -23.54 -9.34
CA GLY A 252 -34.65 -24.68 -10.20
C GLY A 252 -33.26 -24.53 -10.83
N ALA A 253 -32.59 -25.65 -11.10
CA ALA A 253 -31.32 -25.63 -11.82
C ALA A 253 -31.52 -25.02 -13.21
N GLN A 254 -30.87 -23.88 -13.48
CA GLN A 254 -31.02 -23.16 -14.75
C GLN A 254 -30.43 -23.99 -15.91
N GLY A 255 -31.34 -24.49 -16.77
CA GLY A 255 -31.17 -25.65 -17.65
C GLY A 255 -30.48 -25.45 -19.00
N GLN A 256 -29.69 -24.40 -19.20
CA GLN A 256 -28.89 -24.25 -20.42
C GLN A 256 -27.44 -23.90 -20.02
N THR A 257 -26.49 -24.76 -20.38
CA THR A 257 -25.05 -24.56 -20.17
C THR A 257 -24.39 -24.31 -21.51
N SER A 258 -24.27 -23.06 -21.92
CA SER A 258 -23.42 -22.68 -23.05
C SER A 258 -21.95 -22.77 -22.63
N TYR A 259 -21.13 -23.54 -23.35
CA TYR A 259 -19.69 -23.68 -23.03
C TYR A 259 -18.91 -22.37 -23.14
N PHE A 260 -19.41 -21.42 -23.94
CA PHE A 260 -18.82 -20.09 -24.11
C PHE A 260 -19.05 -19.16 -22.89
N LEU A 261 -20.00 -19.46 -22.00
CA LEU A 261 -20.28 -18.58 -20.87
C LEU A 261 -19.50 -19.05 -19.63
N SER A 262 -18.72 -18.15 -19.02
CA SER A 262 -18.10 -18.46 -17.72
C SER A 262 -19.16 -18.66 -16.64
N ALA A 263 -18.81 -19.46 -15.62
CA ALA A 263 -19.68 -19.67 -14.46
C ALA A 263 -20.11 -18.32 -13.83
N SER A 264 -19.19 -17.38 -13.66
CA SER A 264 -19.52 -16.05 -13.13
C SER A 264 -20.49 -15.29 -14.03
N ALA A 265 -20.25 -15.25 -15.35
CA ALA A 265 -21.16 -14.58 -16.28
C ALA A 265 -22.56 -15.21 -16.31
N LYS A 266 -22.67 -16.53 -16.14
CA LYS A 266 -23.95 -17.26 -16.09
C LYS A 266 -24.90 -16.77 -15.00
N TYR A 267 -24.36 -16.41 -13.84
CA TYR A 267 -25.16 -15.99 -12.68
C TYR A 267 -25.32 -14.47 -12.55
N VAL A 268 -24.58 -13.70 -13.33
CA VAL A 268 -24.48 -12.24 -13.16
C VAL A 268 -25.06 -11.47 -14.33
N PHE A 269 -24.96 -12.00 -15.56
CA PHE A 269 -25.52 -11.32 -16.72
C PHE A 269 -27.03 -11.51 -16.80
N GLU A 270 -27.75 -10.43 -17.08
CA GLU A 270 -29.19 -10.47 -17.24
C GLU A 270 -29.55 -10.84 -18.69
N PRO A 271 -30.30 -11.94 -18.92
CA PRO A 271 -30.57 -12.46 -20.27
C PRO A 271 -31.73 -11.76 -21.01
N LYS A 272 -32.43 -10.81 -20.38
CA LYS A 272 -33.84 -10.51 -20.66
C LYS A 272 -34.21 -10.06 -22.08
N HIS A 273 -33.31 -9.43 -22.85
CA HIS A 273 -33.64 -8.92 -24.19
C HIS A 273 -32.97 -9.70 -25.35
N TRP A 274 -32.27 -10.81 -25.09
CA TRP A 274 -31.49 -11.55 -26.11
C TRP A 274 -32.00 -12.97 -26.36
N THR A 275 -33.26 -13.23 -26.05
CA THR A 275 -33.89 -14.56 -26.13
C THR A 275 -35.07 -14.55 -27.08
N GLU A 276 -34.84 -14.87 -28.36
CA GLU A 276 -35.95 -15.24 -29.26
C GLU A 276 -36.04 -16.75 -29.49
N ASP A 277 -34.92 -17.47 -29.59
CA ASP A 277 -34.89 -18.95 -29.70
C ASP A 277 -33.51 -19.56 -29.38
N LYS A 278 -32.45 -18.75 -29.51
CA LYS A 278 -31.05 -19.08 -29.21
C LYS A 278 -30.49 -18.00 -28.29
N TYR A 279 -29.68 -18.39 -27.31
CA TYR A 279 -29.09 -17.43 -26.38
C TYR A 279 -27.98 -16.65 -27.10
N TYR A 280 -28.09 -15.32 -27.16
CA TYR A 280 -27.06 -14.45 -27.75
C TYR A 280 -26.41 -13.58 -26.67
N ILE A 281 -25.16 -13.21 -26.90
CA ILE A 281 -24.45 -12.23 -26.06
C ILE A 281 -23.97 -11.07 -26.91
N ASP A 282 -24.12 -9.86 -26.39
CA ASP A 282 -23.59 -8.68 -27.03
C ASP A 282 -22.03 -8.69 -26.96
N PRO A 283 -21.32 -8.10 -27.95
CA PRO A 283 -19.86 -8.13 -27.97
C PRO A 283 -19.16 -7.51 -26.76
N ALA A 284 -19.77 -6.50 -26.11
CA ALA A 284 -19.17 -5.86 -24.95
C ALA A 284 -19.24 -6.79 -23.71
N SER A 285 -20.40 -7.41 -23.47
CA SER A 285 -20.58 -8.44 -22.44
C SER A 285 -19.74 -9.68 -22.73
N ALA A 286 -19.53 -10.03 -24.01
CA ALA A 286 -18.63 -11.11 -24.40
C ALA A 286 -17.18 -10.83 -23.96
N VAL A 287 -16.68 -9.60 -24.16
CA VAL A 287 -15.35 -9.16 -23.72
C VAL A 287 -15.21 -9.25 -22.20
N ILE A 288 -16.22 -8.81 -21.44
CA ILE A 288 -16.22 -8.96 -19.97
C ILE A 288 -16.20 -10.44 -19.58
N ASN A 289 -16.93 -11.27 -20.32
CA ASN A 289 -16.86 -12.73 -20.23
C ASN A 289 -15.60 -13.31 -20.91
N GLY A 290 -14.55 -12.55 -21.22
CA GLY A 290 -13.27 -13.07 -21.73
C GLY A 290 -13.34 -13.73 -23.10
N ILE A 291 -14.35 -13.37 -23.90
CA ILE A 291 -14.47 -13.73 -25.31
C ILE A 291 -14.18 -12.49 -26.14
N LEU A 292 -13.21 -12.58 -27.05
CA LEU A 292 -12.95 -11.57 -28.06
C LEU A 292 -13.53 -12.03 -29.38
N SER A 293 -14.49 -11.28 -29.93
CA SER A 293 -15.11 -11.60 -31.21
C SER A 293 -14.80 -10.54 -32.26
N ILE A 294 -14.44 -10.97 -33.46
CA ILE A 294 -14.36 -10.12 -34.64
C ILE A 294 -15.19 -10.76 -35.73
N GLN A 295 -16.11 -9.98 -36.31
CA GLN A 295 -16.91 -10.40 -37.44
C GLN A 295 -16.26 -9.89 -38.71
N VAL A 296 -15.88 -10.80 -39.61
CA VAL A 296 -15.39 -10.47 -40.94
C VAL A 296 -16.41 -11.02 -41.93
N THR A 297 -17.07 -10.12 -42.66
CA THR A 297 -18.14 -10.41 -43.62
C THR A 297 -19.25 -11.30 -43.04
N ASN A 298 -19.11 -12.63 -43.18
CA ASN A 298 -20.10 -13.62 -42.81
C ASN A 298 -19.56 -14.71 -41.85
N THR A 299 -18.34 -14.51 -41.35
CA THR A 299 -17.64 -15.43 -40.45
C THR A 299 -17.29 -14.71 -39.15
N PHE A 300 -17.65 -15.31 -38.02
CA PHE A 300 -17.26 -14.86 -36.69
C PHE A 300 -16.01 -15.58 -36.21
N TYR A 301 -14.96 -14.82 -35.92
CA TYR A 301 -13.77 -15.29 -35.23
C TYR A 301 -13.93 -15.01 -33.74
N VAL A 302 -14.04 -16.05 -32.94
CA VAL A 302 -14.35 -15.99 -31.51
C VAL A 302 -13.18 -16.58 -30.74
N PHE A 303 -12.37 -15.72 -30.12
CA PHE A 303 -11.24 -16.14 -29.28
C PHE A 303 -11.66 -16.19 -27.81
N ASP A 304 -11.65 -17.37 -27.22
CA ASP A 304 -11.93 -17.56 -25.80
C ASP A 304 -10.62 -17.57 -25.01
N LEU A 305 -10.43 -16.54 -24.19
CA LEU A 305 -9.24 -16.34 -23.37
C LEU A 305 -9.10 -17.39 -22.25
N LYS A 306 -10.21 -17.99 -21.80
CA LYS A 306 -10.21 -18.97 -20.69
C LYS A 306 -9.53 -20.27 -21.11
N ILE A 307 -9.81 -20.69 -22.35
CA ILE A 307 -9.34 -21.95 -22.92
C ILE A 307 -8.24 -21.76 -23.96
N TRP A 308 -7.89 -20.51 -24.28
CA TRP A 308 -6.90 -20.14 -25.29
C TRP A 308 -7.19 -20.78 -26.67
N ARG A 309 -8.47 -20.79 -27.06
CA ARG A 309 -8.92 -21.36 -28.34
C ARG A 309 -9.63 -20.32 -29.19
N LEU A 310 -9.35 -20.39 -30.49
CA LEU A 310 -10.07 -19.63 -31.51
C LEU A 310 -11.11 -20.54 -32.15
N PHE A 311 -12.36 -20.10 -32.14
CA PHE A 311 -13.48 -20.72 -32.83
C PHE A 311 -13.85 -19.87 -34.04
N VAL A 312 -14.23 -20.55 -35.13
CA VAL A 312 -14.66 -19.91 -36.37
C VAL A 312 -16.09 -20.38 -36.63
N ILE A 313 -17.03 -19.45 -36.65
CA ILE A 313 -18.45 -19.72 -36.85
C ILE A 313 -18.88 -19.05 -38.15
N ASP A 314 -19.22 -19.85 -39.15
CA ASP A 314 -19.80 -19.35 -40.40
C ASP A 314 -21.30 -19.17 -40.23
N GLU A 315 -21.78 -17.95 -40.45
CA GLU A 315 -23.21 -17.65 -40.40
C GLU A 315 -23.78 -17.68 -41.82
N PRO A 316 -24.90 -18.36 -42.11
CA PRO A 316 -25.44 -18.38 -43.48
C PRO A 316 -26.04 -17.02 -43.87
N ASP A 317 -25.77 -16.54 -45.10
CA ASP A 317 -26.25 -15.26 -45.64
C ASP A 317 -27.79 -15.09 -45.55
N SER A 318 -28.52 -16.20 -45.62
CA SER A 318 -29.98 -16.24 -45.50
C SER A 318 -30.47 -15.80 -44.12
N LYS A 319 -29.74 -16.12 -43.04
CA LYS A 319 -30.08 -15.69 -41.69
C LYS A 319 -29.86 -14.19 -41.52
N ARG A 320 -28.78 -13.66 -42.11
CA ARG A 320 -28.47 -12.23 -42.12
C ARG A 320 -29.54 -11.41 -42.83
N LYS A 321 -30.03 -11.88 -43.99
CA LYS A 321 -31.14 -11.23 -44.70
C LYS A 321 -32.40 -11.19 -43.85
N ARG A 322 -32.78 -12.30 -43.21
CA ARG A 322 -33.95 -12.34 -42.30
C ARG A 322 -33.84 -11.32 -41.16
N LEU A 323 -32.70 -11.27 -40.48
CA LEU A 323 -32.49 -10.33 -39.38
C LEU A 323 -32.53 -8.85 -39.84
N HIS A 324 -32.10 -8.59 -41.07
CA HIS A 324 -32.19 -7.27 -41.69
C HIS A 324 -33.64 -6.92 -42.07
N ASP A 325 -34.40 -7.89 -42.57
CA ASP A 325 -35.81 -7.73 -42.97
C ASP A 325 -36.72 -7.56 -41.74
N GLU A 326 -36.39 -8.20 -40.62
CA GLU A 326 -37.08 -8.09 -39.33
C GLU A 326 -36.68 -6.84 -38.51
N GLY A 327 -35.68 -6.08 -38.97
CA GLY A 327 -35.21 -4.86 -38.29
C GLY A 327 -34.43 -5.13 -36.99
N ALA A 328 -34.02 -6.38 -36.74
CA ALA A 328 -33.29 -6.80 -35.55
C ALA A 328 -31.78 -6.51 -35.65
N PHE A 329 -31.42 -5.25 -35.90
CA PHE A 329 -30.03 -4.83 -36.16
C PHE A 329 -29.05 -5.13 -35.00
N HIS A 330 -29.55 -5.22 -33.77
CA HIS A 330 -28.77 -5.55 -32.58
C HIS A 330 -28.27 -7.01 -32.58
N LEU A 331 -28.97 -7.93 -33.26
CA LEU A 331 -28.60 -9.34 -33.36
C LEU A 331 -27.53 -9.61 -34.43
N LEU A 332 -27.30 -8.68 -35.38
CA LEU A 332 -26.31 -8.84 -36.46
C LEU A 332 -24.87 -8.92 -35.94
N HIS A 333 -24.60 -8.32 -34.79
CA HIS A 333 -23.28 -8.30 -34.15
C HIS A 333 -23.23 -9.20 -32.92
N ALA A 334 -24.33 -9.86 -32.56
CA ALA A 334 -24.42 -10.67 -31.35
C ALA A 334 -23.82 -12.06 -31.57
N ILE A 335 -23.10 -12.57 -30.57
CA ILE A 335 -22.46 -13.87 -30.68
C ILE A 335 -23.48 -14.94 -30.27
N PRO A 336 -23.77 -15.94 -31.14
CA PRO A 336 -24.62 -17.06 -30.76
C PRO A 336 -23.92 -17.94 -29.72
N LEU A 337 -24.58 -18.20 -28.60
CA LEU A 337 -24.10 -19.08 -27.52
C LEU A 337 -24.59 -20.52 -27.67
N THR A 338 -24.97 -20.95 -28.88
CA THR A 338 -25.42 -22.33 -29.14
C THR A 338 -24.27 -23.31 -29.28
N ASN A 339 -24.53 -24.55 -28.87
CA ASN A 339 -23.73 -25.71 -29.27
C ASN A 339 -23.75 -25.92 -30.79
#